data_AF-A0A8T3Z2U4-F1
#
_entry.id   AF-A0A8T3Z2U4-F1
#
_cell.length_a   1.000
_cell.length_b   1.000
_cell.length_c   1.000
_cell.angle_alpha   90.00
_cell.angle_beta   90.00
_cell.angle_gamma   90.00
#
_symmetry.space_group_name_H-M   'P 1'
#
loop_
_entity.id
_entity.type
_entity.pdbx_description
1 polymer ?
#
loop_
_entity_poly.entity_id
_entity_poly.type
_entity_poly.pdbx_seq_one_letter_code
_entity_poly.pdbx_strand_id
1 'polypeptide(L)'
;GKIGCDDFYPASSVIPITDFVEAIEGEDQVSFTCHPHCGAATYVFIDNDEIIPITQFVDVDRFFNLLSRSSGDIKDGGLVGKARVISRATMELPKTIDRDKKPDSLDITGILTKVFKERSYSALGDFHHKTLLISCMHFMDPWNFDQDRVKRCVIHYAVPDGRIIPFCSMNAIYRSEIEKKFAKPLKK
;
A
#
# COMPACT_ATOMS: atom_id res chain seq x y z
N GLY A 1 -2.57 21.72 8.16
CA GLY A 1 -3.66 21.63 7.16
C GLY A 1 -4.67 20.59 7.61
N LYS A 2 -5.68 20.27 6.81
CA LYS A 2 -6.63 19.17 7.11
C LYS A 2 -5.98 17.77 7.05
N ILE A 3 -4.82 17.66 6.42
CA ILE A 3 -3.99 16.45 6.36
C ILE A 3 -2.73 16.73 7.20
N GLY A 4 -2.50 15.93 8.23
CA GLY A 4 -1.33 15.97 9.11
C GLY A 4 -0.24 14.99 8.71
N CYS A 5 0.93 15.08 9.35
CA CYS A 5 2.02 14.13 9.13
C CYS A 5 1.66 12.72 9.60
N ASP A 6 0.87 12.61 10.67
CA ASP A 6 0.45 11.33 11.25
C ASP A 6 -0.61 10.60 10.40
N ASP A 7 -1.15 11.25 9.36
CA ASP A 7 -2.09 10.61 8.43
C ASP A 7 -1.37 9.71 7.40
N PHE A 8 -0.04 9.79 7.32
CA PHE A 8 0.77 9.09 6.33
C PHE A 8 1.37 7.80 6.89
N TYR A 9 1.22 6.72 6.12
CA TYR A 9 1.89 5.45 6.40
C TYR A 9 2.97 5.19 5.36
N PRO A 10 4.10 4.56 5.73
CA PRO A 10 5.08 4.08 4.76
C PRO A 10 4.39 3.22 3.70
N ALA A 11 4.79 3.32 2.43
CA ALA A 11 4.19 2.50 1.37
C ALA A 11 4.31 0.99 1.65
N SER A 12 5.25 0.59 2.51
CA SER A 12 5.41 -0.80 2.96
C SER A 12 4.46 -1.25 4.05
N SER A 13 3.61 -0.37 4.59
CA SER A 13 2.66 -0.71 5.66
C SER A 13 1.56 -1.66 5.19
N VAL A 14 1.34 -1.80 3.88
CA VAL A 14 0.26 -2.62 3.30
C VAL A 14 0.54 -4.12 3.28
N ILE A 15 1.72 -4.57 3.72
CA ILE A 15 2.11 -5.99 3.79
C ILE A 15 1.04 -6.88 4.48
N PRO A 16 0.42 -6.48 5.60
CA PRO A 16 -0.63 -7.27 6.25
C PRO A 16 -1.82 -7.59 5.35
N ILE A 17 -2.13 -6.74 4.36
CA ILE A 17 -3.18 -7.00 3.38
C ILE A 17 -2.75 -8.15 2.46
N THR A 18 -1.54 -8.08 1.90
CA THR A 18 -1.01 -9.12 1.01
C THR A 18 -0.88 -10.46 1.74
N ASP A 19 -0.32 -10.46 2.96
CA ASP A 19 -0.16 -11.68 3.77
C ASP A 19 -1.52 -12.33 4.11
N PHE A 20 -2.55 -11.51 4.32
CA PHE A 20 -3.90 -12.01 4.59
C PHE A 20 -4.55 -12.60 3.34
N VAL A 21 -4.39 -11.96 2.19
CA VAL A 21 -4.87 -12.48 0.89
C VAL A 21 -4.20 -13.82 0.59
N GLU A 22 -2.87 -13.89 0.68
CA GLU A 22 -2.10 -15.12 0.48
C GLU A 22 -2.59 -16.24 1.39
N ALA A 23 -2.81 -15.95 2.68
CA ALA A 23 -3.32 -16.95 3.63
C ALA A 23 -4.72 -17.46 3.26
N ILE A 24 -5.60 -16.59 2.75
CA ILE A 24 -6.98 -16.95 2.37
C ILE A 24 -7.03 -17.79 1.10
N GLU A 25 -6.26 -17.39 0.08
CA GLU A 25 -6.23 -18.03 -1.23
C GLU A 25 -5.40 -19.32 -1.21
N GLY A 26 -4.39 -19.39 -0.32
CA GLY A 26 -3.46 -20.51 -0.27
C GLY A 26 -2.43 -20.52 -1.40
N GLU A 27 -2.26 -19.37 -2.08
CA GLU A 27 -1.31 -19.16 -3.16
C GLU A 27 -0.47 -17.91 -2.89
N ASP A 28 0.84 -18.01 -3.16
CA ASP A 28 1.81 -16.94 -2.97
C ASP A 28 1.40 -15.68 -3.75
N GLN A 29 1.38 -14.54 -3.05
CA GLN A 29 1.06 -13.24 -3.65
C GLN A 29 2.32 -12.39 -3.82
N VAL A 30 2.40 -11.65 -4.92
CA VAL A 30 3.49 -10.69 -5.10
C VAL A 30 3.25 -9.47 -4.22
N SER A 31 4.13 -9.29 -3.23
CA SER A 31 4.16 -8.09 -2.40
C SER A 31 4.85 -6.93 -3.13
N PHE A 32 4.08 -6.07 -3.77
CA PHE A 32 4.59 -4.83 -4.39
C PHE A 32 4.88 -3.76 -3.33
N THR A 33 5.99 -3.92 -2.61
CA THR A 33 6.39 -3.04 -1.50
C THR A 33 7.83 -2.59 -1.65
N CYS A 34 8.17 -1.46 -1.03
CA CYS A 34 9.51 -0.88 -1.05
C CYS A 34 10.10 -0.77 0.37
N HIS A 35 11.30 -0.21 0.49
CA HIS A 35 11.86 0.13 1.80
C HIS A 35 10.99 1.20 2.50
N PRO A 36 10.73 1.14 3.83
CA PRO A 36 9.86 2.10 4.52
C PRO A 36 10.29 3.57 4.38
N HIS A 37 11.58 3.82 4.19
CA HIS A 37 12.11 5.17 3.94
C HIS A 37 11.98 5.67 2.49
N CYS A 38 11.45 4.87 1.56
CA CYS A 38 11.30 5.29 0.16
C CYS A 38 10.13 6.23 -0.06
N GLY A 39 9.05 6.06 0.66
CA GLY A 39 7.90 6.93 0.56
C GLY A 39 6.80 6.58 1.53
N ALA A 40 5.91 7.54 1.73
CA ALA A 40 4.72 7.41 2.56
C ALA A 40 3.51 7.90 1.78
N ALA A 41 2.34 7.38 2.10
CA ALA A 41 1.10 7.75 1.42
C ALA A 41 -0.09 7.73 2.38
N THR A 42 -1.14 8.43 1.97
CA THR A 42 -2.45 8.43 2.62
C THR A 42 -3.53 8.55 1.57
N TYR A 43 -4.70 7.97 1.85
CA TYR A 43 -5.90 8.20 1.06
C TYR A 43 -6.70 9.34 1.69
N VAL A 44 -7.22 10.22 0.84
CA VAL A 44 -8.19 11.23 1.25
C VAL A 44 -9.47 11.07 0.46
N PHE A 45 -10.57 11.40 1.14
CA PHE A 45 -11.92 11.40 0.58
C PHE A 45 -12.40 12.83 0.50
N ILE A 46 -13.21 13.12 -0.52
CA ILE A 46 -13.85 14.43 -0.68
C ILE A 46 -15.34 14.24 -0.44
N ASP A 47 -15.87 14.90 0.57
CA ASP A 47 -17.29 14.86 0.93
C ASP A 47 -17.76 16.27 1.27
N ASN A 48 -18.78 16.78 0.55
CA ASN A 48 -19.27 18.15 0.71
C ASN A 48 -18.15 19.22 0.73
N ASP A 49 -17.21 19.14 -0.21
CA ASP A 49 -16.01 19.99 -0.32
C ASP A 49 -15.02 19.88 0.87
N GLU A 50 -15.22 18.92 1.77
CA GLU A 50 -14.28 18.63 2.85
C GLU A 50 -13.35 17.47 2.50
N ILE A 51 -12.06 17.68 2.77
CA ILE A 51 -11.03 16.64 2.65
C ILE A 51 -10.98 15.87 3.97
N ILE A 52 -11.20 14.56 3.90
CA ILE A 52 -11.20 13.64 5.04
C ILE A 52 -10.11 12.58 4.81
N PRO A 53 -8.98 12.64 5.52
CA PRO A 53 -7.98 11.56 5.52
C PRO A 53 -8.58 10.23 6.02
N ILE A 54 -8.15 9.12 5.44
CA ILE A 54 -8.61 7.78 5.83
C ILE A 54 -8.44 7.51 7.33
N THR A 55 -7.36 7.99 7.91
CA THR A 55 -6.98 7.88 9.33
C THR A 55 -7.95 8.60 10.29
N GLN A 56 -8.74 9.55 9.80
CA GLN A 56 -9.73 10.25 10.64
C GLN A 56 -10.93 9.38 10.99
N PHE A 57 -11.22 8.37 10.18
CA PHE A 57 -12.36 7.47 10.37
C PHE A 57 -12.02 5.99 10.28
N VAL A 58 -10.77 5.64 9.98
CA VAL A 58 -10.25 4.27 10.02
C VAL A 58 -9.05 4.21 10.96
N ASP A 59 -9.12 3.36 11.97
CA ASP A 59 -7.98 2.95 12.77
C ASP A 59 -7.16 1.94 11.97
N VAL A 60 -6.19 2.47 11.19
CA VAL A 60 -5.38 1.71 10.25
C VAL A 60 -4.48 0.71 10.99
N ASP A 61 -3.91 1.07 12.13
CA ASP A 61 -3.05 0.19 12.91
C ASP A 61 -3.82 -1.00 13.47
N ARG A 62 -5.03 -0.75 14.02
CA ARG A 62 -5.92 -1.82 14.47
C ARG A 62 -6.34 -2.71 13.31
N PHE A 63 -6.64 -2.14 12.15
CA PHE A 63 -7.00 -2.88 10.95
C PHE A 63 -5.86 -3.80 10.48
N PHE A 64 -4.64 -3.28 10.40
CA PHE A 64 -3.47 -4.07 10.05
C PHE A 64 -3.18 -5.17 11.08
N ASN A 65 -3.33 -4.87 12.38
CA ASN A 65 -3.16 -5.88 13.43
C ASN A 65 -4.19 -7.02 13.31
N LEU A 66 -5.44 -6.69 12.99
CA LEU A 66 -6.49 -7.67 12.72
C LEU A 66 -6.09 -8.60 11.54
N LEU A 67 -5.60 -8.03 10.44
CA LEU A 67 -5.17 -8.79 9.27
C LEU A 67 -3.99 -9.71 9.57
N SER A 68 -2.93 -9.19 10.19
CA SER A 68 -1.74 -9.99 10.53
C SER A 68 -2.09 -11.17 11.44
N ARG A 69 -2.92 -10.97 12.46
CA ARG A 69 -3.37 -12.05 13.36
C ARG A 69 -4.24 -13.07 12.62
N SER A 70 -5.10 -12.60 11.72
CA SER A 70 -5.96 -13.47 10.94
C SER A 70 -5.18 -14.31 9.93
N SER A 71 -4.12 -13.76 9.33
CA SER A 71 -3.21 -14.49 8.45
C SER A 71 -2.55 -15.66 9.20
N GLY A 72 -2.02 -15.41 10.41
CA GLY A 72 -1.47 -16.46 11.27
C GLY A 72 -2.49 -17.54 11.65
N ASP A 73 -3.69 -17.13 12.08
CA ASP A 73 -4.77 -18.07 12.43
C ASP A 73 -5.14 -19.00 11.26
N ILE A 74 -5.11 -18.52 10.01
CA ILE A 74 -5.40 -19.33 8.82
C ILE A 74 -4.26 -20.28 8.51
N LYS A 75 -3.01 -19.80 8.52
CA LYS A 75 -1.81 -20.59 8.21
C LYS A 75 -1.66 -21.78 9.18
N ASP A 76 -2.01 -21.59 10.45
CA ASP A 76 -1.84 -22.62 11.50
C ASP A 76 -3.08 -23.51 11.73
N GLY A 77 -4.27 -23.09 11.29
CA GLY A 77 -5.53 -23.57 11.86
C GLY A 77 -6.51 -24.30 10.94
N GLY A 78 -6.27 -24.37 9.63
CA GLY A 78 -7.20 -25.01 8.68
C GLY A 78 -8.65 -24.48 8.82
N LEU A 79 -9.64 -25.38 8.95
CA LEU A 79 -11.05 -25.00 9.14
C LEU A 79 -11.31 -24.25 10.46
N VAL A 80 -10.61 -24.61 11.55
CA VAL A 80 -10.74 -23.96 12.86
C VAL A 80 -10.16 -22.55 12.81
N GLY A 81 -9.04 -22.38 12.12
CA GLY A 81 -8.42 -21.08 11.83
C GLY A 81 -9.39 -20.14 11.10
N LYS A 82 -10.02 -20.63 10.02
CA LYS A 82 -11.02 -19.88 9.26
C LYS A 82 -12.21 -19.43 10.13
N ALA A 83 -12.73 -20.30 10.99
CA ALA A 83 -13.82 -19.94 11.91
C ALA A 83 -13.41 -18.85 12.92
N ARG A 84 -12.17 -18.92 13.45
CA ARG A 84 -11.62 -17.89 14.34
C ARG A 84 -11.50 -16.53 13.64
N VAL A 85 -11.05 -16.50 12.39
CA VAL A 85 -10.96 -15.26 11.61
C VAL A 85 -12.32 -14.60 11.45
N ILE A 86 -13.37 -15.35 11.08
CA ILE A 86 -14.72 -14.79 10.91
C ILE A 86 -15.24 -14.22 12.24
N SER A 87 -15.06 -14.97 13.34
CA SER A 87 -15.47 -14.51 14.68
C SER A 87 -14.73 -13.23 15.10
N ARG A 88 -13.40 -13.21 14.92
CA ARG A 88 -12.55 -12.04 15.23
C ARG A 88 -12.93 -10.83 14.38
N ALA A 89 -13.08 -11.01 13.07
CA ALA A 89 -13.48 -9.93 12.16
C ALA A 89 -14.84 -9.35 12.56
N THR A 90 -15.82 -10.20 12.92
CA THR A 90 -17.14 -9.74 13.38
C THR A 90 -17.05 -8.83 14.62
N MET A 91 -16.11 -9.09 15.52
CA MET A 91 -15.92 -8.30 16.75
C MET A 91 -15.02 -7.07 16.56
N GLU A 92 -13.95 -7.18 15.78
CA GLU A 92 -12.89 -6.16 15.70
C GLU A 92 -13.06 -5.20 14.52
N LEU A 93 -13.58 -5.66 13.38
CA LEU A 93 -13.75 -4.84 12.18
C LEU A 93 -14.67 -3.62 12.42
N PRO A 94 -15.81 -3.73 13.14
CA PRO A 94 -16.63 -2.56 13.47
C PRO A 94 -15.89 -1.53 14.32
N LYS A 95 -14.87 -1.95 15.07
CA LYS A 95 -14.09 -1.09 15.96
C LYS A 95 -12.89 -0.44 15.26
N THR A 96 -12.64 -0.78 14.00
CA THR A 96 -11.62 -0.11 13.17
C THR A 96 -12.19 1.08 12.41
N ILE A 97 -13.50 1.34 12.51
CA ILE A 97 -14.19 2.39 11.75
C ILE A 97 -14.93 3.31 12.72
N ASP A 98 -14.60 4.59 12.69
CA ASP A 98 -15.42 5.63 13.31
C ASP A 98 -16.58 5.97 12.36
N ARG A 99 -17.79 5.53 12.73
CA ARG A 99 -18.98 5.68 11.88
C ARG A 99 -19.49 7.12 11.83
N ASP A 100 -19.12 7.95 12.81
CA ASP A 100 -19.58 9.33 12.91
C ASP A 100 -18.74 10.27 12.02
N LYS A 101 -17.53 9.85 11.65
CA LYS A 101 -16.59 10.63 10.84
C LYS A 101 -16.39 10.09 9.42
N LYS A 102 -17.02 8.97 9.08
CA LYS A 102 -16.87 8.38 7.74
C LYS A 102 -17.51 9.31 6.69
N PRO A 103 -16.96 9.39 5.47
CA PRO A 103 -17.62 10.06 4.35
C PRO A 103 -18.98 9.42 4.05
N ASP A 104 -20.01 10.24 3.78
CA ASP A 104 -21.34 9.74 3.40
C ASP A 104 -21.31 9.01 2.07
N SER A 105 -20.43 9.46 1.18
CA SER A 105 -20.24 8.91 -0.16
C SER A 105 -19.59 7.51 -0.21
N LEU A 106 -19.16 6.97 0.94
CA LEU A 106 -18.39 5.72 1.08
C LEU A 106 -19.10 4.67 1.96
N ASP A 107 -19.39 3.50 1.38
CA ASP A 107 -19.82 2.31 2.12
C ASP A 107 -18.62 1.43 2.54
N ILE A 108 -17.78 1.97 3.42
CA ILE A 108 -16.59 1.26 3.89
C ILE A 108 -16.93 -0.01 4.68
N THR A 109 -18.06 -0.02 5.39
CA THR A 109 -18.49 -1.21 6.15
C THR A 109 -18.91 -2.33 5.20
N GLY A 110 -19.64 -2.01 4.12
CA GLY A 110 -19.98 -2.97 3.07
C GLY A 110 -18.75 -3.51 2.35
N ILE A 111 -17.81 -2.64 1.95
CA ILE A 111 -16.55 -3.06 1.30
C ILE A 111 -15.78 -4.03 2.20
N LEU A 112 -15.55 -3.67 3.45
CA LEU A 112 -14.80 -4.53 4.38
C LEU A 112 -15.56 -5.83 4.67
N THR A 113 -16.89 -5.79 4.77
CA THR A 113 -17.68 -7.02 4.93
C THR A 113 -17.52 -7.95 3.72
N LYS A 114 -17.56 -7.43 2.50
CA LYS A 114 -17.35 -8.22 1.27
C LYS A 114 -15.95 -8.83 1.21
N VAL A 115 -14.92 -8.08 1.61
CA VAL A 115 -13.55 -8.60 1.66
C VAL A 115 -13.42 -9.76 2.67
N PHE A 116 -13.89 -9.58 3.90
CA PHE A 116 -13.69 -10.58 4.96
C PHE A 116 -14.66 -11.77 4.89
N LYS A 117 -15.88 -11.56 4.41
CA LYS A 117 -16.93 -12.60 4.38
C LYS A 117 -17.07 -13.25 3.02
N GLU A 118 -17.04 -12.45 1.95
CA GLU A 118 -17.31 -12.91 0.58
C GLU A 118 -16.04 -13.15 -0.22
N ARG A 119 -14.86 -12.75 0.29
CA ARG A 119 -13.56 -12.84 -0.40
C ARG A 119 -13.55 -12.12 -1.75
N SER A 120 -14.43 -11.14 -1.90
CA SER A 120 -14.56 -10.38 -3.15
C SER A 120 -13.58 -9.20 -3.12
N TYR A 121 -12.40 -9.41 -3.69
CA TYR A 121 -11.40 -8.34 -3.84
C TYR A 121 -11.74 -7.35 -4.96
N SER A 122 -12.66 -7.71 -5.87
CA SER A 122 -13.22 -6.75 -6.83
C SER A 122 -13.95 -5.59 -6.14
N ALA A 123 -14.47 -5.81 -4.93
CA ALA A 123 -15.08 -4.76 -4.11
C ALA A 123 -14.08 -3.67 -3.64
N LEU A 124 -12.77 -3.95 -3.69
CA LEU A 124 -11.74 -2.92 -3.44
C LEU A 124 -11.67 -1.89 -4.58
N GLY A 125 -12.14 -2.23 -5.78
CA GLY A 125 -12.27 -1.26 -6.87
C GLY A 125 -13.20 -0.10 -6.51
N ASP A 126 -14.32 -0.40 -5.85
CA ASP A 126 -15.31 0.58 -5.39
C ASP A 126 -14.70 1.60 -4.41
N PHE A 127 -13.70 1.17 -3.62
CA PHE A 127 -12.95 2.04 -2.71
C PHE A 127 -12.11 3.10 -3.46
N HIS A 128 -11.59 2.77 -4.64
CA HIS A 128 -10.71 3.67 -5.39
C HIS A 128 -11.44 4.75 -6.18
N HIS A 129 -12.71 4.54 -6.55
CA HIS A 129 -13.43 5.45 -7.44
C HIS A 129 -13.71 6.85 -6.85
N LYS A 130 -13.66 7.01 -5.52
CA LYS A 130 -13.91 8.29 -4.83
C LYS A 130 -12.80 8.68 -3.85
N THR A 131 -11.61 8.13 -4.05
CA THR A 131 -10.44 8.47 -3.24
C THR A 131 -9.39 9.18 -4.06
N LEU A 132 -8.63 10.04 -3.39
CA LEU A 132 -7.39 10.59 -3.89
C LEU A 132 -6.24 10.04 -3.06
N LEU A 133 -5.28 9.40 -3.71
CA LEU A 133 -4.02 9.00 -3.07
C LEU A 133 -3.07 10.19 -3.05
N ILE A 134 -2.65 10.59 -1.85
CA ILE A 134 -1.57 11.57 -1.66
C ILE A 134 -0.34 10.79 -1.23
N SER A 135 0.76 10.93 -1.98
CA SER A 135 2.01 10.24 -1.70
C SER A 135 3.20 11.19 -1.71
N CYS A 136 4.16 10.90 -0.85
CA CYS A 136 5.43 11.60 -0.77
C CYS A 136 6.55 10.59 -0.98
N MET A 137 7.47 10.90 -1.89
CA MET A 137 8.60 10.04 -2.22
C MET A 137 9.89 10.73 -1.84
N HIS A 138 10.76 10.01 -1.13
CA HIS A 138 12.06 10.50 -0.73
C HIS A 138 13.10 9.98 -1.71
N PHE A 139 13.42 10.73 -2.76
CA PHE A 139 14.49 10.32 -3.68
C PHE A 139 15.87 10.49 -3.02
N MET A 140 16.76 9.52 -3.23
CA MET A 140 18.13 9.59 -2.73
C MET A 140 19.03 10.40 -3.66
N ASP A 141 20.01 11.05 -3.06
CA ASP A 141 21.13 11.74 -3.69
C ASP A 141 22.46 11.11 -3.22
N PRO A 142 23.63 11.57 -3.72
CA PRO A 142 24.92 11.00 -3.33
C PRO A 142 25.26 11.07 -1.83
N TRP A 143 24.64 11.96 -1.05
CA TRP A 143 24.93 12.19 0.37
C TRP A 143 24.07 11.36 1.31
N ASN A 144 22.89 10.91 0.86
CA ASN A 144 21.97 10.06 1.64
C ASN A 144 21.70 8.70 0.96
N PHE A 145 22.60 8.29 0.07
CA PHE A 145 22.47 7.06 -0.70
C PHE A 145 22.53 5.82 0.20
N ASP A 146 21.51 4.98 0.11
CA ASP A 146 21.35 3.78 0.92
C ASP A 146 21.13 2.56 0.03
N GLN A 147 22.05 1.59 0.13
CA GLN A 147 22.02 0.38 -0.67
C GLN A 147 20.85 -0.54 -0.31
N ASP A 148 20.37 -0.54 0.93
CA ASP A 148 19.24 -1.39 1.34
C ASP A 148 17.93 -0.87 0.76
N ARG A 149 17.81 0.46 0.60
CA ARG A 149 16.73 1.08 -0.17
C ARG A 149 16.79 0.71 -1.66
N VAL A 150 17.99 0.63 -2.23
CA VAL A 150 18.19 0.20 -3.63
C VAL A 150 17.76 -1.25 -3.83
N LYS A 151 18.13 -2.17 -2.94
CA LYS A 151 17.77 -3.60 -3.01
C LYS A 151 16.26 -3.84 -2.98
N ARG A 152 15.49 -2.92 -2.38
CA ARG A 152 14.03 -2.97 -2.25
C ARG A 152 13.34 -1.88 -3.09
N CYS A 153 13.97 -1.43 -4.17
CA CYS A 153 13.34 -0.45 -5.04
C CYS A 153 12.18 -1.08 -5.83
N VAL A 154 11.13 -0.30 -6.07
CA VAL A 154 9.97 -0.73 -6.89
C VAL A 154 9.82 0.09 -8.17
N ILE A 155 10.74 1.05 -8.40
CA ILE A 155 10.75 1.90 -9.59
C ILE A 155 12.09 1.68 -10.29
N HIS A 156 12.03 1.28 -11.56
CA HIS A 156 13.21 0.89 -12.30
C HIS A 156 13.22 1.50 -13.70
N TYR A 157 14.42 1.70 -14.23
CA TYR A 157 14.66 2.02 -15.63
C TYR A 157 15.15 0.78 -16.35
N ALA A 158 14.48 0.44 -17.45
CA ALA A 158 15.04 -0.45 -18.46
C ALA A 158 15.94 0.37 -19.39
N VAL A 159 17.16 -0.10 -19.63
CA VAL A 159 18.13 0.57 -20.52
C VAL A 159 18.42 -0.28 -21.76
N PRO A 160 18.90 0.31 -22.87
CA PRO A 160 19.02 -0.40 -24.15
C PRO A 160 19.93 -1.63 -24.16
N ASP A 161 20.86 -1.77 -23.20
CA ASP A 161 21.68 -2.98 -23.03
C ASP A 161 21.04 -4.07 -22.16
N GLY A 162 19.73 -3.97 -21.90
CA GLY A 162 18.94 -5.00 -21.23
C GLY A 162 19.02 -4.98 -19.71
N ARG A 163 19.80 -4.08 -19.10
CA ARG A 163 19.83 -3.93 -17.63
C ARG A 163 18.55 -3.26 -17.12
N ILE A 164 18.16 -3.64 -15.91
CA ILE A 164 17.11 -2.99 -15.11
C ILE A 164 17.79 -2.32 -13.93
N ILE A 165 17.65 -1.00 -13.80
CA ILE A 165 18.40 -0.20 -12.84
C ILE A 165 17.41 0.50 -11.89
N PRO A 166 17.54 0.32 -10.56
CA PRO A 166 16.74 1.04 -9.57
C PRO A 166 16.77 2.56 -9.75
N PHE A 167 15.64 3.21 -9.51
CA PHE A 167 15.46 4.64 -9.81
C PHE A 167 16.56 5.53 -9.24
N CYS A 168 16.85 5.40 -7.94
CA CYS A 168 17.84 6.27 -7.30
C CYS A 168 19.26 5.98 -7.79
N SER A 169 19.64 4.72 -7.99
CA SER A 169 20.94 4.35 -8.57
C SER A 169 21.10 4.88 -9.99
N MET A 170 20.04 4.78 -10.80
CA MET A 170 20.03 5.35 -12.14
C MET A 170 20.28 6.86 -12.07
N ASN A 171 19.50 7.60 -11.28
CA ASN A 171 19.56 9.06 -11.25
C ASN A 171 20.81 9.64 -10.57
N ALA A 172 21.29 9.02 -9.50
CA ALA A 172 22.40 9.55 -8.71
C ALA A 172 23.78 9.09 -9.21
N ILE A 173 23.86 7.95 -9.92
CA ILE A 173 25.14 7.31 -10.27
C ILE A 173 25.27 7.08 -11.77
N TYR A 174 24.32 6.36 -12.39
CA TYR A 174 24.54 5.78 -13.72
C TYR A 174 24.02 6.61 -14.89
N ARG A 175 23.14 7.59 -14.65
CA ARG A 175 22.39 8.31 -15.71
C ARG A 175 23.32 8.91 -16.75
N SER A 176 24.32 9.68 -16.33
CA SER A 176 25.20 10.39 -17.26
C SER A 176 26.02 9.44 -18.16
N GLU A 177 26.48 8.31 -17.63
CA GLU A 177 27.22 7.31 -18.41
C GLU A 177 26.31 6.62 -19.43
N ILE A 178 25.12 6.20 -18.98
CA ILE A 178 24.16 5.46 -19.81
C ILE A 178 23.59 6.35 -20.91
N GLU A 179 23.18 7.58 -20.59
CA GLU A 179 22.66 8.51 -21.59
C GLU A 179 23.72 8.83 -22.65
N LYS A 180 24.99 9.07 -22.27
CA LYS A 180 26.08 9.27 -23.23
C LYS A 180 26.31 8.05 -24.12
N LYS A 181 26.30 6.85 -23.55
CA LYS A 181 26.50 5.59 -24.29
C LYS A 181 25.42 5.34 -25.34
N PHE A 182 24.17 5.71 -25.06
CA PHE A 182 23.03 5.41 -25.92
C PHE A 182 22.43 6.63 -26.62
N ALA A 183 23.04 7.81 -26.49
CA ALA A 183 22.59 9.03 -27.14
C ALA A 183 22.54 8.85 -28.66
N LYS A 184 21.42 9.25 -29.27
CA LYS A 184 21.29 9.37 -30.72
C LYS A 184 21.22 10.86 -31.08
N PRO A 185 22.04 11.34 -32.02
CA PRO A 185 21.92 12.72 -32.50
C PRO A 185 20.51 12.97 -33.04
N LEU A 186 19.93 14.13 -32.72
CA LEU A 186 18.72 14.59 -33.38
C LEU A 186 19.07 14.86 -34.85
N LYS A 187 18.29 14.27 -35.77
CA LYS A 187 18.38 14.64 -37.18
C LYS A 187 17.90 16.09 -37.30
N LYS A 188 18.78 16.97 -37.76
CA LYS A 188 18.42 18.33 -38.16
C LYS A 188 17.60 18.32 -39.43
#